data_AF-A0A7C7ZHA2-F1
#
_entry.id   AF-A0A7C7ZHA2-F1
#
_cell.length_a   1.000
_cell.length_b   1.000
_cell.length_c   1.000
_cell.angle_alpha   90.00
_cell.angle_beta   90.00
_cell.angle_gamma   90.00
#
_symmetry.space_group_name_H-M   'P 1'
#
loop_
_entity.id
_entity.type
_entity.pdbx_description
1 polymer ?
#
loop_
_entity_poly.entity_id
_entity_poly.type
_entity_poly.pdbx_seq_one_letter_code
_entity_poly.pdbx_strand_id
1 'polypeptide(L)'
;MKIPTKRWRRQYSLGRAIARNMTFFAATVFAMIFVLFASNASIAADDRPVILFIGTSLTAGYGLPSQEAFPSLIQKEIDAEGLNFRVVNAGVSGDTSAGGLRRIDWLLQSPVSVLVLELGANDMLRGLDPDAMRQNLTKIIERTRATNPTVKLLVAGLRAAPNLGSTYIQKFESTYTDLANQYAAQLIPFLLEDVAARPGLNQVDGIHPTAEGHKLIAKRVWGVLQDMLR
;
A
#
# COMPACT_ATOMS: atom_id res chain seq x y z
N MET A 1 -53.01 59.70 -48.55
CA MET A 1 -51.79 58.87 -48.70
C MET A 1 -51.91 57.67 -47.76
N LYS A 2 -52.15 56.46 -48.30
CA LYS A 2 -52.44 55.25 -47.48
C LYS A 2 -51.14 54.58 -47.04
N ILE A 3 -50.95 54.44 -45.73
CA ILE A 3 -49.84 53.69 -45.13
C ILE A 3 -50.13 52.18 -45.28
N PRO A 4 -49.22 51.36 -45.84
CA PRO A 4 -49.48 49.94 -46.06
C PRO A 4 -49.23 49.12 -44.79
N THR A 5 -50.32 48.67 -44.14
CA THR A 5 -50.32 47.92 -42.86
C THR A 5 -50.13 46.39 -43.01
N LYS A 6 -50.07 45.86 -44.23
CA LYS A 6 -50.02 44.40 -44.46
C LYS A 6 -48.62 43.78 -44.30
N ARG A 7 -47.54 44.53 -44.51
CA ARG A 7 -46.17 43.98 -44.46
C ARG A 7 -45.69 43.72 -43.02
N TRP A 8 -46.18 44.52 -42.07
CA TRP A 8 -45.78 44.45 -40.67
C TRP A 8 -46.36 43.24 -39.91
N ARG A 9 -47.58 42.78 -40.24
CA ARG A 9 -48.19 41.63 -39.53
C ARG A 9 -47.52 40.28 -39.84
N ARG A 10 -46.91 40.10 -41.03
CA ARG A 10 -46.20 38.86 -41.40
C ARG A 10 -44.86 38.69 -40.70
N GLN A 11 -44.18 39.79 -40.38
CA GLN A 11 -42.87 39.77 -39.73
C GLN A 11 -42.97 39.39 -38.24
N TYR A 12 -44.06 39.77 -37.57
CA TYR A 12 -44.31 39.42 -36.17
C TYR A 12 -44.82 37.98 -35.95
N SER A 13 -45.47 37.35 -36.94
CA SER A 13 -45.93 35.95 -36.82
C SER A 13 -44.80 34.94 -37.02
N LEU A 14 -43.82 35.26 -37.87
CA LEU A 14 -42.63 34.42 -38.07
C LEU A 14 -41.73 34.37 -36.82
N GLY A 15 -41.55 35.50 -36.13
CA GLY A 15 -40.73 35.57 -34.92
C GLY A 15 -41.27 34.74 -33.74
N ARG A 16 -42.60 34.63 -33.60
CA ARG A 16 -43.22 33.81 -32.53
C ARG A 16 -43.17 32.31 -32.81
N ALA A 17 -43.17 31.90 -34.07
CA ALA A 17 -43.03 30.50 -34.46
C ALA A 17 -41.58 30.00 -34.27
N ILE A 18 -40.60 30.85 -34.56
CA ILE A 18 -39.16 30.54 -34.34
C ILE A 18 -38.84 30.51 -32.83
N ALA A 19 -39.39 31.44 -32.04
CA ALA A 19 -39.19 31.48 -30.59
C ALA A 19 -39.82 30.29 -29.83
N ARG A 20 -40.94 29.72 -30.32
CA ARG A 20 -41.60 28.53 -29.72
C ARG A 20 -40.88 27.20 -30.02
N ASN A 21 -40.16 27.10 -31.14
CA ASN A 21 -39.38 25.90 -31.47
C ASN A 21 -37.97 25.93 -30.84
N MET A 22 -37.42 27.12 -30.57
CA MET A 22 -36.15 27.25 -29.82
C MET A 22 -36.30 26.93 -28.33
N THR A 23 -37.49 27.08 -27.75
CA THR A 23 -37.77 26.70 -26.35
C THR A 23 -37.90 25.18 -26.15
N PHE A 24 -38.32 24.44 -27.18
CA PHE A 24 -38.37 22.96 -27.13
C PHE A 24 -37.03 22.29 -27.47
N PHE A 25 -36.21 22.88 -28.35
CA PHE A 25 -34.88 22.33 -28.70
C PHE A 25 -33.81 22.59 -27.62
N ALA A 26 -33.90 23.72 -26.90
CA ALA A 26 -33.01 24.01 -25.78
C ALA A 26 -33.27 23.09 -24.58
N ALA A 27 -34.53 22.69 -24.35
CA ALA A 27 -34.90 21.80 -23.24
C ALA A 27 -34.43 20.34 -23.43
N THR A 28 -34.32 19.86 -24.67
CA THR A 28 -33.85 18.48 -24.95
C THR A 28 -32.32 18.36 -24.92
N VAL A 29 -31.59 19.40 -25.36
CA VAL A 29 -30.13 19.40 -25.30
C VAL A 29 -29.61 19.63 -23.87
N PHE A 30 -30.31 20.41 -23.05
CA PHE A 30 -29.95 20.58 -21.63
C PHE A 30 -30.23 19.32 -20.81
N ALA A 31 -31.30 18.57 -21.11
CA ALA A 31 -31.59 17.29 -20.46
C ALA A 31 -30.56 16.20 -20.81
N MET A 32 -30.03 16.17 -22.04
CA MET A 32 -28.98 15.22 -22.43
C MET A 32 -27.62 15.56 -21.79
N ILE A 33 -27.30 16.84 -21.59
CA ILE A 33 -26.05 17.26 -20.90
C ILE A 33 -26.16 17.04 -19.38
N PHE A 34 -27.36 17.14 -18.79
CA PHE A 34 -27.55 16.87 -17.35
C PHE A 34 -27.52 15.36 -17.01
N VAL A 35 -27.92 14.49 -17.94
CA VAL A 35 -27.84 13.03 -17.76
C VAL A 35 -26.40 12.50 -17.93
N LEU A 36 -25.54 13.23 -18.66
CA LEU A 36 -24.11 12.87 -18.83
C LEU A 36 -23.21 13.18 -17.63
N PHE A 37 -23.68 13.94 -16.64
CA PHE A 37 -22.96 14.19 -15.37
C PHE A 37 -23.47 13.36 -14.18
N ALA A 38 -24.52 12.55 -14.37
CA ALA A 38 -25.10 11.73 -13.31
C ALA A 38 -24.39 10.39 -13.07
N SER A 39 -23.33 10.09 -13.84
CA SER A 39 -22.40 9.00 -13.58
C SER A 39 -21.17 9.51 -12.82
N ASN A 40 -21.39 10.23 -11.72
CA ASN A 40 -20.46 10.16 -10.60
C ASN A 40 -20.60 8.75 -10.03
N ALA A 41 -19.95 7.78 -10.66
CA ALA A 41 -19.57 6.57 -9.96
C ALA A 41 -18.76 7.07 -8.76
N SER A 42 -19.39 7.11 -7.58
CA SER A 42 -18.63 7.16 -6.34
C SER A 42 -17.58 6.06 -6.48
N ILE A 43 -16.31 6.45 -6.59
CA ILE A 43 -15.23 5.54 -6.25
C ILE A 43 -15.51 5.23 -4.80
N ALA A 44 -16.23 4.13 -4.55
CA ALA A 44 -16.46 3.64 -3.22
C ALA A 44 -15.06 3.50 -2.61
N ALA A 45 -14.82 4.18 -1.49
CA ALA A 45 -13.58 4.01 -0.76
C ALA A 45 -13.43 2.51 -0.47
N ASP A 46 -12.29 1.94 -0.85
CA ASP A 46 -12.00 0.53 -0.59
C ASP A 46 -11.95 0.29 0.93
N ASP A 47 -13.05 -0.23 1.46
CA ASP A 47 -13.32 -0.43 2.88
C ASP A 47 -12.78 -1.77 3.40
N ARG A 48 -12.10 -2.53 2.54
CA ARG A 48 -11.49 -3.80 2.92
C ARG A 48 -10.49 -3.60 4.07
N PRO A 49 -10.50 -4.50 5.08
CA PRO A 49 -9.51 -4.48 6.14
C PRO A 49 -8.07 -4.51 5.58
N VAL A 50 -7.19 -3.73 6.22
CA VAL A 50 -5.84 -3.46 5.70
C VAL A 50 -4.81 -4.42 6.27
N ILE A 51 -3.95 -4.93 5.38
CA ILE A 51 -2.67 -5.54 5.71
C ILE A 51 -1.59 -4.52 5.37
N LEU A 52 -1.00 -3.91 6.39
CA LEU A 52 0.03 -2.89 6.24
C LEU A 52 1.41 -3.54 6.24
N PHE A 53 2.12 -3.43 5.12
CA PHE A 53 3.54 -3.79 5.04
C PHE A 53 4.38 -2.53 5.26
N ILE A 54 4.98 -2.40 6.44
CA ILE A 54 5.98 -1.36 6.70
C ILE A 54 7.37 -1.96 6.52
N GLY A 55 8.16 -1.37 5.63
CA GLY A 55 9.53 -1.81 5.51
C GLY A 55 10.46 -0.99 4.64
N THR A 56 11.50 -1.65 4.14
CA THR A 56 12.65 -1.04 3.46
C THR A 56 12.51 -1.11 1.93
N SER A 57 13.64 -1.13 1.20
CA SER A 57 13.70 -1.42 -0.23
C SER A 57 13.21 -2.83 -0.56
N LEU A 58 13.37 -3.78 0.37
CA LEU A 58 12.86 -5.15 0.21
C LEU A 58 11.33 -5.15 0.12
N THR A 59 10.65 -4.41 0.99
CA THR A 59 9.20 -4.23 0.93
C THR A 59 8.78 -3.35 -0.25
N ALA A 60 9.54 -2.30 -0.55
CA ALA A 60 9.23 -1.38 -1.66
C ALA A 60 9.30 -2.04 -3.04
N GLY A 61 10.08 -3.12 -3.19
CA GLY A 61 10.39 -3.70 -4.51
C GLY A 61 11.37 -2.82 -5.30
N TYR A 62 12.46 -2.41 -4.65
CA TYR A 62 13.44 -1.52 -5.26
C TYR A 62 13.92 -2.04 -6.63
N GLY A 63 13.89 -1.16 -7.64
CA GLY A 63 14.31 -1.49 -8.99
C GLY A 63 13.30 -2.33 -9.80
N LEU A 64 12.14 -2.68 -9.23
CA LEU A 64 11.11 -3.48 -9.89
C LEU A 64 9.84 -2.65 -10.16
N PRO A 65 9.03 -3.06 -11.15
CA PRO A 65 7.64 -2.64 -11.24
C PRO A 65 6.89 -3.00 -9.95
N SER A 66 5.99 -2.12 -9.48
CA SER A 66 5.30 -2.31 -8.19
C SER A 66 4.53 -3.63 -8.11
N GLN A 67 3.94 -4.09 -9.20
CA GLN A 67 3.21 -5.36 -9.32
C GLN A 67 4.06 -6.63 -9.14
N GLU A 68 5.39 -6.49 -9.15
CA GLU A 68 6.35 -7.57 -8.90
C GLU A 68 6.90 -7.55 -7.47
N ALA A 69 6.70 -6.45 -6.72
CA ALA A 69 7.05 -6.38 -5.32
C ALA A 69 6.26 -7.41 -4.51
N PHE A 70 6.87 -7.97 -3.47
CA PHE A 70 6.26 -9.11 -2.76
C PHE A 70 4.93 -8.74 -2.08
N PRO A 71 4.68 -7.51 -1.56
CA PRO A 71 3.36 -7.15 -1.04
C PRO A 71 2.28 -7.20 -2.13
N SER A 72 2.59 -6.80 -3.36
CA SER A 72 1.64 -6.89 -4.49
C SER A 72 1.41 -8.33 -4.93
N LEU A 73 2.41 -9.21 -4.81
CA LEU A 73 2.21 -10.65 -4.99
C LEU A 73 1.32 -11.24 -3.90
N ILE A 74 1.45 -10.80 -2.64
CA ILE A 74 0.56 -11.19 -1.56
C ILE A 74 -0.89 -10.76 -1.83
N GLN A 75 -1.13 -9.56 -2.38
CA GLN A 75 -2.50 -9.18 -2.78
C GLN A 75 -3.09 -10.18 -3.77
N LYS A 76 -2.30 -10.68 -4.74
CA LYS A 76 -2.77 -11.67 -5.72
C LYS A 76 -3.15 -13.00 -5.04
N GLU A 77 -2.39 -13.44 -4.03
CA GLU A 77 -2.73 -14.65 -3.26
C GLU A 77 -4.02 -14.45 -2.46
N ILE A 78 -4.20 -13.29 -1.83
CA ILE A 78 -5.42 -12.91 -1.10
C ILE A 78 -6.64 -12.94 -2.03
N ASP A 79 -6.53 -12.32 -3.21
CA ASP A 79 -7.60 -12.28 -4.19
C ASP A 79 -7.92 -13.68 -4.74
N ALA A 80 -6.90 -14.51 -4.99
CA ALA A 80 -7.06 -15.89 -5.47
C ALA A 80 -7.78 -16.79 -4.46
N GLU A 81 -7.60 -16.54 -3.17
CA GLU A 81 -8.26 -17.25 -2.07
C GLU A 81 -9.63 -16.65 -1.71
N GLY A 82 -10.07 -15.59 -2.41
CA GLY A 82 -11.35 -14.94 -2.15
C GLY A 82 -11.43 -14.24 -0.80
N LEU A 83 -10.28 -13.86 -0.22
CA LEU A 83 -10.21 -13.21 1.08
C LEU A 83 -10.46 -11.70 0.95
N ASN A 84 -11.22 -11.14 1.90
CA ASN A 84 -11.62 -9.74 1.85
C ASN A 84 -10.60 -8.81 2.55
N PHE A 85 -9.37 -8.73 2.02
CA PHE A 85 -8.33 -7.83 2.54
C PHE A 85 -7.69 -7.01 1.42
N ARG A 86 -7.17 -5.84 1.77
CA ARG A 86 -6.31 -5.04 0.89
C ARG A 86 -4.92 -4.84 1.48
N VAL A 87 -3.91 -4.98 0.64
CA VAL A 87 -2.51 -4.78 0.97
C VAL A 87 -2.13 -3.33 0.75
N VAL A 88 -1.51 -2.72 1.76
CA VAL A 88 -0.83 -1.43 1.64
C VAL A 88 0.68 -1.68 1.69
N ASN A 89 1.34 -1.46 0.55
CA ASN A 89 2.79 -1.43 0.49
C ASN A 89 3.29 -0.06 0.98
N ALA A 90 3.78 -0.02 2.21
CA ALA A 90 4.45 1.13 2.80
C ALA A 90 5.96 0.88 2.94
N GLY A 91 6.57 0.20 1.97
CA GLY A 91 8.02 0.07 1.86
C GLY A 91 8.66 1.38 1.40
N VAL A 92 9.76 1.77 2.03
CA VAL A 92 10.55 2.94 1.63
C VAL A 92 12.02 2.53 1.50
N SER A 93 12.58 2.71 0.31
CA SER A 93 13.98 2.37 0.08
C SER A 93 14.90 3.21 0.95
N GLY A 94 15.82 2.56 1.67
CA GLY A 94 16.76 3.22 2.58
C GLY A 94 16.21 3.54 3.98
N ASP A 95 14.96 3.19 4.30
CA ASP A 95 14.41 3.38 5.64
C ASP A 95 15.19 2.57 6.69
N THR A 96 15.53 3.23 7.79
CA THR A 96 15.93 2.58 9.04
C THR A 96 14.72 2.37 9.94
N SER A 97 14.88 1.63 11.04
CA SER A 97 13.87 1.49 12.10
C SER A 97 13.36 2.86 12.60
N ALA A 98 14.25 3.85 12.73
CA ALA A 98 13.88 5.21 13.11
C ALA A 98 13.07 5.93 12.02
N GLY A 99 13.34 5.65 10.74
CA GLY A 99 12.55 6.14 9.60
C GLY A 99 11.13 5.61 9.63
N GLY A 100 10.98 4.30 9.77
CA GLY A 100 9.68 3.66 9.93
C GLY A 100 8.89 4.21 11.13
N LEU A 101 9.55 4.40 12.28
CA LEU A 101 8.92 4.96 13.48
C LEU A 101 8.41 6.39 13.25
N ARG A 102 9.12 7.23 12.49
CA ARG A 102 8.66 8.61 12.23
C ARG A 102 7.35 8.68 11.43
N ARG A 103 7.04 7.65 10.63
CA ARG A 103 5.89 7.65 9.73
C ARG A 103 4.76 6.71 10.15
N ILE A 104 4.94 5.92 11.21
CA ILE A 104 3.92 4.94 11.61
C ILE A 104 2.59 5.62 11.95
N ASP A 105 2.60 6.73 12.68
CA ASP A 105 1.36 7.42 13.09
C ASP A 105 0.52 7.88 11.89
N TRP A 106 1.19 8.29 10.80
CA TRP A 106 0.51 8.65 9.55
C TRP A 106 -0.10 7.42 8.84
N LEU A 107 0.62 6.29 8.81
CA LEU A 107 0.13 5.04 8.22
C LEU A 107 -1.08 4.47 8.96
N LEU A 108 -1.19 4.75 10.27
CA LEU A 108 -2.26 4.27 11.14
C LEU A 108 -3.52 5.16 11.11
N GLN A 109 -3.58 6.19 10.24
CA GLN A 109 -4.80 6.98 10.04
C GLN A 109 -5.97 6.16 9.46
N SER A 110 -5.66 5.03 8.83
CA SER A 110 -6.65 4.02 8.43
C SER A 110 -6.56 2.80 9.34
N PRO A 111 -7.67 2.12 9.66
CA PRO A 111 -7.65 0.89 10.44
C PRO A 111 -6.77 -0.19 9.79
N VAL A 112 -5.94 -0.85 10.60
CA VAL A 112 -5.02 -1.91 10.18
C VAL A 112 -5.38 -3.20 10.91
N SER A 113 -5.67 -4.26 10.16
CA SER A 113 -5.99 -5.58 10.69
C SER A 113 -4.74 -6.45 10.87
N VAL A 114 -3.74 -6.28 10.01
CA VAL A 114 -2.46 -6.97 10.12
C VAL A 114 -1.32 -5.98 9.87
N LEU A 115 -0.33 -5.95 10.76
CA LEU A 115 0.94 -5.28 10.51
C LEU A 115 2.00 -6.32 10.15
N VAL A 116 2.60 -6.17 8.96
CA VAL A 116 3.82 -6.88 8.56
C VAL A 116 5.00 -5.93 8.70
N LEU A 117 5.93 -6.27 9.61
CA LEU A 117 7.07 -5.42 9.99
C LEU A 117 8.38 -5.97 9.42
N GLU A 118 8.95 -5.27 8.44
CA GLU A 118 10.25 -5.57 7.80
C GLU A 118 11.15 -4.33 7.89
N LEU A 119 11.81 -4.12 9.03
CA LEU A 119 12.74 -3.00 9.22
C LEU A 119 13.99 -3.49 9.95
N GLY A 120 15.12 -2.82 9.72
CA GLY A 120 16.40 -3.12 10.37
C GLY A 120 17.55 -3.36 9.40
N ALA A 121 17.28 -3.69 8.12
CA ALA A 121 18.34 -3.91 7.13
C ALA A 121 19.29 -2.71 7.00
N ASN A 122 18.74 -1.49 6.90
CA ASN A 122 19.56 -0.28 6.79
C ASN A 122 20.21 0.15 8.10
N ASP A 123 19.64 -0.23 9.25
CA ASP A 123 20.30 -0.05 10.55
C ASP A 123 21.59 -0.89 10.58
N MET A 124 21.49 -2.16 10.16
CA MET A 124 22.60 -3.09 10.04
C MET A 124 23.65 -2.66 9.02
N LEU A 125 23.23 -2.32 7.79
CA LEU A 125 24.15 -1.88 6.72
C LEU A 125 24.91 -0.60 7.08
N ARG A 126 24.38 0.21 8.01
CA ARG A 126 25.02 1.45 8.50
C ARG A 126 25.72 1.26 9.85
N GLY A 127 25.72 0.05 10.42
CA GLY A 127 26.33 -0.24 11.72
C GLY A 127 25.69 0.53 12.88
N LEU A 128 24.39 0.85 12.80
CA LEU A 128 23.67 1.54 13.88
C LEU A 128 23.44 0.61 15.07
N ASP A 129 23.27 1.20 16.26
CA ASP A 129 23.07 0.46 17.51
C ASP A 129 21.81 -0.46 17.45
N PRO A 130 21.95 -1.78 17.60
CA PRO A 130 20.83 -2.72 17.64
C PRO A 130 19.84 -2.45 18.78
N ASP A 131 20.29 -1.90 19.91
CA ASP A 131 19.39 -1.59 21.03
C ASP A 131 18.47 -0.42 20.67
N ALA A 132 18.97 0.59 19.96
CA ALA A 132 18.16 1.66 19.38
C ALA A 132 17.18 1.13 18.32
N MET A 133 17.63 0.20 17.46
CA MET A 133 16.76 -0.47 16.51
C MET A 133 15.59 -1.17 17.22
N ARG A 134 15.89 -2.00 18.22
CA ARG A 134 14.89 -2.70 19.03
C ARG A 134 13.86 -1.73 19.61
N GLN A 135 14.32 -0.65 20.25
CA GLN A 135 13.43 0.37 20.83
C GLN A 135 12.52 1.01 19.78
N ASN A 136 13.01 1.25 18.55
CA ASN A 136 12.19 1.81 17.48
C ASN A 136 11.11 0.81 17.03
N LEU A 137 11.47 -0.45 16.83
CA LEU A 137 10.53 -1.49 16.41
C LEU A 137 9.47 -1.77 17.50
N THR A 138 9.87 -1.81 18.78
CA THR A 138 8.97 -1.84 19.94
C THR A 138 7.92 -0.72 19.85
N LYS A 139 8.37 0.53 19.67
CA LYS A 139 7.45 1.68 19.58
C LYS A 139 6.51 1.61 18.38
N ILE A 140 6.96 1.10 17.23
CA ILE A 140 6.11 0.88 16.06
C ILE A 140 4.97 -0.09 16.40
N ILE A 141 5.30 -1.22 17.03
CA ILE A 141 4.31 -2.23 17.44
C ILE A 141 3.33 -1.65 18.46
N GLU A 142 3.84 -0.95 19.47
CA GLU A 142 3.02 -0.34 20.53
C GLU A 142 2.04 0.71 19.99
N ARG A 143 2.50 1.60 19.10
CA ARG A 143 1.64 2.61 18.46
C ARG A 143 0.58 1.97 17.57
N THR A 144 0.95 0.91 16.86
CA THR A 144 0.02 0.12 16.04
C THR A 144 -1.07 -0.48 16.90
N ARG A 145 -0.73 -1.14 18.02
CA ARG A 145 -1.70 -1.73 18.94
C ARG A 145 -2.55 -0.71 19.67
N ALA A 146 -1.98 0.43 20.05
CA ALA A 146 -2.73 1.50 20.69
C ALA A 146 -3.85 2.04 19.77
N THR A 147 -3.58 2.11 18.46
CA THR A 147 -4.55 2.58 17.46
C THR A 147 -5.47 1.46 16.96
N ASN A 148 -4.97 0.22 16.93
CA ASN A 148 -5.67 -0.96 16.42
C ASN A 148 -5.53 -2.12 17.43
N PRO A 149 -6.37 -2.16 18.49
CA PRO A 149 -6.18 -3.12 19.59
C PRO A 149 -6.27 -4.61 19.18
N THR A 150 -6.96 -4.90 18.08
CA THR A 150 -7.14 -6.26 17.54
C THR A 150 -6.16 -6.61 16.43
N VAL A 151 -5.17 -5.75 16.15
CA VAL A 151 -4.20 -5.97 15.06
C VAL A 151 -3.41 -7.25 15.29
N LYS A 152 -3.36 -8.11 14.25
CA LYS A 152 -2.44 -9.24 14.21
C LYS A 152 -1.07 -8.76 13.76
N LEU A 153 -0.01 -9.32 14.31
CA LEU A 153 1.37 -8.89 14.04
C LEU A 153 2.13 -10.01 13.34
N LEU A 154 2.86 -9.66 12.28
CA LEU A 154 3.81 -10.53 11.59
C LEU A 154 5.17 -9.81 11.54
N VAL A 155 6.15 -10.35 12.24
CA VAL A 155 7.52 -9.84 12.24
C VAL A 155 8.33 -10.59 11.19
N ALA A 156 8.91 -9.87 10.24
CA ALA A 156 9.81 -10.42 9.23
C ALA A 156 11.26 -10.21 9.66
N GLY A 157 11.88 -11.29 10.18
CA GLY A 157 13.24 -11.28 10.67
C GLY A 157 14.28 -11.09 9.57
N LEU A 158 15.39 -10.45 9.94
CA LEU A 158 16.56 -10.22 9.09
C LEU A 158 17.82 -10.75 9.78
N ARG A 159 18.87 -11.00 9.00
CA ARG A 159 20.18 -11.43 9.49
C ARG A 159 21.20 -10.30 9.40
N ALA A 160 22.14 -10.29 10.32
CA ALA A 160 23.24 -9.32 10.29
C ALA A 160 24.39 -9.82 9.41
N ALA A 161 25.14 -8.90 8.81
CA ALA A 161 26.32 -9.24 8.04
C ALA A 161 27.42 -9.82 8.97
N PRO A 162 28.14 -10.87 8.53
CA PRO A 162 29.06 -11.62 9.39
C PRO A 162 30.26 -10.80 9.89
N ASN A 163 30.57 -9.69 9.22
CA ASN A 163 31.67 -8.79 9.55
C ASN A 163 31.39 -7.80 10.70
N LEU A 164 30.16 -7.77 11.24
CA LEU A 164 29.77 -6.83 12.32
C LEU A 164 30.09 -7.33 13.74
N GLY A 165 30.61 -8.55 13.86
CA GLY A 165 30.99 -9.15 15.14
C GLY A 165 29.82 -9.83 15.86
N SER A 166 30.15 -10.86 16.65
CA SER A 166 29.18 -11.77 17.26
C SER A 166 28.18 -11.07 18.18
N THR A 167 28.63 -10.09 18.97
CA THR A 167 27.74 -9.33 19.88
C THR A 167 26.70 -8.53 19.11
N TYR A 168 27.09 -7.88 18.01
CA TYR A 168 26.15 -7.13 17.16
C TYR A 168 25.13 -8.08 16.54
N ILE A 169 25.61 -9.17 15.93
CA ILE A 169 24.78 -10.17 15.26
C ILE A 169 23.74 -10.74 16.23
N GLN A 170 24.17 -11.14 17.43
CA GLN A 170 23.29 -11.71 18.44
C GLN A 170 22.17 -10.73 18.83
N LYS A 171 22.51 -9.48 19.15
CA LYS A 171 21.53 -8.45 19.53
C LYS A 171 20.56 -8.13 18.38
N PHE A 172 21.08 -8.01 17.16
CA PHE A 172 20.29 -7.71 15.98
C PHE A 172 19.28 -8.82 15.68
N GLU A 173 19.73 -10.08 15.62
CA GLU A 173 18.87 -11.21 15.28
C GLU A 173 17.89 -11.55 16.39
N SER A 174 18.31 -11.47 17.67
CA SER A 174 17.40 -11.74 18.80
C SER A 174 16.28 -10.72 18.92
N THR A 175 16.46 -9.50 18.40
CA THR A 175 15.41 -8.46 18.41
C THR A 175 14.12 -8.99 17.79
N TYR A 176 14.17 -9.70 16.66
CA TYR A 176 12.96 -10.18 15.98
C TYR A 176 12.25 -11.28 16.77
N THR A 177 13.01 -12.24 17.33
CA THR A 177 12.43 -13.29 18.18
C THR A 177 11.87 -12.73 19.47
N ASP A 178 12.56 -11.78 20.09
CA ASP A 178 12.14 -11.15 21.34
C ASP A 178 10.84 -10.36 21.14
N LEU A 179 10.75 -9.58 20.06
CA LEU A 179 9.52 -8.85 19.73
C LEU A 179 8.36 -9.80 19.42
N ALA A 180 8.61 -10.87 18.67
CA ALA A 180 7.58 -11.85 18.37
C ALA A 180 7.03 -12.50 19.65
N ASN A 181 7.90 -12.89 20.57
CA ASN A 181 7.49 -13.47 21.85
C ASN A 181 6.78 -12.44 22.74
N GLN A 182 7.38 -11.26 22.92
CA GLN A 182 6.85 -10.20 23.79
C GLN A 182 5.46 -9.75 23.37
N TYR A 183 5.23 -9.63 22.06
CA TYR A 183 3.97 -9.16 21.51
C TYR A 183 3.10 -10.28 20.96
N ALA A 184 3.40 -11.56 21.19
CA ALA A 184 2.64 -12.69 20.60
C ALA A 184 2.40 -12.51 19.08
N ALA A 185 3.42 -12.06 18.36
CA ALA A 185 3.40 -11.92 16.91
C ALA A 185 3.80 -13.24 16.25
N GLN A 186 3.29 -13.47 15.04
CA GLN A 186 3.87 -14.48 14.16
C GLN A 186 5.25 -14.01 13.69
N LEU A 187 6.16 -14.95 13.45
CA LEU A 187 7.54 -14.67 13.06
C LEU A 187 7.90 -15.41 11.79
N ILE A 188 8.46 -14.68 10.82
CA ILE A 188 9.29 -15.26 9.76
C ILE A 188 10.74 -15.13 10.24
N PRO A 189 11.45 -16.23 10.60
CA PRO A 189 12.77 -16.12 11.21
C PRO A 189 13.78 -15.39 10.34
N PHE A 190 13.76 -15.65 9.03
CA PHE A 190 14.56 -14.93 8.06
C PHE A 190 13.78 -14.73 6.75
N LEU A 191 13.47 -13.47 6.43
CA LEU A 191 12.70 -13.12 5.24
C LEU A 191 13.38 -13.53 3.94
N LEU A 192 14.71 -13.39 3.88
CA LEU A 192 15.52 -13.64 2.70
C LEU A 192 16.16 -15.03 2.67
N GLU A 193 15.64 -15.99 3.46
CA GLU A 193 16.07 -17.39 3.39
C GLU A 193 16.01 -17.87 1.93
N ASP A 194 16.99 -18.64 1.49
CA ASP A 194 17.17 -19.07 0.07
C ASP A 194 17.24 -17.97 -0.99
N VAL A 195 17.21 -16.68 -0.62
CA VAL A 195 17.25 -15.54 -1.56
C VAL A 195 18.53 -14.74 -1.37
N ALA A 196 18.90 -14.41 -0.14
CA ALA A 196 20.05 -13.55 0.16
C ALA A 196 21.33 -14.06 -0.50
N ALA A 197 22.06 -13.17 -1.18
CA ALA A 197 23.32 -13.42 -1.86
C ALA A 197 23.31 -14.57 -2.90
N ARG A 198 22.14 -15.07 -3.32
CA ARG A 198 22.03 -16.08 -4.37
C ARG A 198 22.07 -15.43 -5.76
N PRO A 199 22.98 -15.86 -6.65
CA PRO A 199 23.00 -15.41 -8.04
C PRO A 199 21.66 -15.66 -8.74
N GLY A 200 21.20 -14.70 -9.55
CA GLY A 200 19.91 -14.76 -10.26
C GLY A 200 18.69 -14.44 -9.41
N LEU A 201 18.79 -14.52 -8.07
CA LEU A 201 17.74 -14.10 -7.14
C LEU A 201 18.00 -12.71 -6.55
N ASN A 202 19.19 -12.13 -6.77
CA ASN A 202 19.53 -10.75 -6.45
C ASN A 202 19.95 -10.00 -7.72
N GLN A 203 19.72 -8.69 -7.70
CA GLN A 203 20.18 -7.73 -8.68
C GLN A 203 21.72 -7.66 -8.65
N VAL A 204 22.30 -6.89 -9.58
CA VAL A 204 23.75 -6.77 -9.75
C VAL A 204 24.47 -6.29 -8.48
N ASP A 205 23.76 -5.57 -7.59
CA ASP A 205 24.29 -5.14 -6.30
C ASP A 205 24.45 -6.27 -5.25
N GLY A 206 23.87 -7.45 -5.49
CA GLY A 206 23.94 -8.61 -4.59
C GLY A 206 23.11 -8.48 -3.30
N ILE A 207 22.33 -7.41 -3.15
CA ILE A 207 21.56 -7.08 -1.94
C ILE A 207 20.06 -7.09 -2.23
N HIS A 208 19.63 -6.52 -3.36
CA HIS A 208 18.22 -6.36 -3.68
C HIS A 208 17.69 -7.56 -4.48
N PRO A 209 16.58 -8.20 -4.07
CA PRO A 209 16.03 -9.32 -4.81
C PRO A 209 15.59 -8.95 -6.23
N THR A 210 15.68 -9.91 -7.15
CA THR A 210 15.04 -9.82 -8.49
C THR A 210 13.55 -10.13 -8.38
N ALA A 211 12.80 -10.01 -9.48
CA ALA A 211 11.40 -10.44 -9.55
C ALA A 211 11.21 -11.91 -9.09
N GLU A 212 12.13 -12.82 -9.44
CA GLU A 212 12.09 -14.21 -8.97
C GLU A 212 12.39 -14.31 -7.47
N GLY A 213 13.34 -13.52 -6.96
CA GLY A 213 13.58 -13.42 -5.51
C GLY A 213 12.33 -12.95 -4.76
N HIS A 214 11.62 -11.96 -5.29
CA HIS A 214 10.37 -11.46 -4.73
C HIS A 214 9.25 -12.51 -4.71
N LYS A 215 9.16 -13.40 -5.72
CA LYS A 215 8.21 -14.53 -5.69
C LYS A 215 8.50 -15.49 -4.55
N LEU A 216 9.77 -15.81 -4.27
CA LEU A 216 10.15 -16.67 -3.15
C LEU A 216 9.87 -16.00 -1.80
N ILE A 217 10.14 -14.70 -1.69
CA ILE A 217 9.79 -13.90 -0.50
C ILE A 217 8.28 -13.91 -0.28
N ALA A 218 7.48 -13.66 -1.34
CA ALA A 218 6.02 -13.69 -1.26
C ALA A 218 5.51 -15.05 -0.81
N LYS A 219 6.02 -16.16 -1.38
CA LYS A 219 5.67 -17.51 -0.97
C LYS A 219 5.93 -17.76 0.52
N ARG A 220 7.08 -17.29 1.03
CA ARG A 220 7.44 -17.42 2.45
C ARG A 220 6.51 -16.62 3.36
N VAL A 221 6.25 -15.37 2.99
CA VAL A 221 5.32 -14.50 3.74
C VAL A 221 3.92 -15.11 3.73
N TRP A 222 3.45 -15.57 2.58
CA TRP A 222 2.14 -16.21 2.43
C TRP A 222 2.00 -17.48 3.27
N GLY A 223 3.06 -18.28 3.37
CA GLY A 223 3.11 -19.49 4.19
C GLY A 223 2.79 -19.26 5.67
N VAL A 224 2.98 -18.04 6.18
CA VAL A 224 2.62 -17.65 7.55
C VAL A 224 1.35 -16.81 7.57
N LEU A 225 1.25 -15.85 6.64
CA LEU A 225 0.18 -14.86 6.64
C LEU A 225 -1.20 -15.47 6.39
N GLN A 226 -1.31 -16.51 5.56
CA GLN A 226 -2.61 -17.09 5.20
C GLN A 226 -3.42 -17.56 6.41
N ASP A 227 -2.77 -18.18 7.39
CA ASP A 227 -3.42 -18.67 8.62
C ASP A 227 -3.85 -17.52 9.53
N MET A 228 -3.24 -16.34 9.38
CA MET A 228 -3.65 -15.14 10.09
C MET A 228 -4.89 -14.49 9.48
N LEU A 229 -5.27 -14.82 8.24
CA LEU A 229 -6.39 -14.18 7.53
C LEU A 229 -7.67 -15.01 7.54
N ARG A 230 -7.59 -16.27 7.98
CA ARG A 230 -8.71 -17.19 8.12
C ARG A 230 -9.32 -17.16 9.54
#